data_AF-A0A930RP29-F1
#
_entry.id   AF-A0A930RP29-F1
#
_cell.length_a   1.000
_cell.length_b   1.000
_cell.length_c   1.000
_cell.angle_alpha   90.00
_cell.angle_beta   90.00
_cell.angle_gamma   90.00
#
_symmetry.space_group_name_H-M   'P 1'
#
loop_
_entity.id
_entity.type
_entity.pdbx_description
1 polymer ?
#
loop_
_entity_poly.entity_id
_entity_poly.type
_entity_poly.pdbx_seq_one_letter_code
_entity_poly.pdbx_strand_id
1 'polypeptide(L)'
;MSEVSNLRSQIAQVDQKVQSLRSALTKVQGVDLKIDDVMEGYEKLHVFGTKYDEQRLQESKVIVEGKEDLDKTYKQATMDAISAEIMRLEAERRSLDTQLTNAIAREEYEKIDKKKSRR
;
A
#
# COMPACT_ATOMS: atom_id res chain seq x y z
N MET A 1 -5.61 10.08 31.42
CA MET A 1 -6.37 9.26 30.44
C MET A 1 -6.37 7.81 30.93
N SER A 2 -7.46 7.07 30.76
CA SER A 2 -7.50 5.64 31.12
C SER A 2 -6.80 4.78 30.07
N GLU A 3 -6.36 3.58 30.45
CA GLU A 3 -5.75 2.59 29.55
C GLU A 3 -6.68 2.30 28.36
N VAL A 4 -7.98 2.15 28.61
CA VAL A 4 -9.02 1.96 27.58
C VAL A 4 -9.06 3.11 26.58
N SER A 5 -9.00 4.36 27.04
CA SER A 5 -9.00 5.53 26.16
C SER A 5 -7.76 5.60 25.28
N ASN A 6 -6.59 5.25 25.82
CA ASN A 6 -5.34 5.22 25.07
C ASN A 6 -5.36 4.14 23.98
N LEU A 7 -5.80 2.93 24.32
CA LEU A 7 -5.89 1.80 23.38
C LEU A 7 -6.87 2.11 22.23
N ARG A 8 -8.02 2.71 22.52
CA ARG A 8 -8.96 3.17 21.48
C ARG A 8 -8.34 4.19 20.52
N SER A 9 -7.56 5.13 21.05
CA SER A 9 -6.86 6.13 20.22
C SER A 9 -5.81 5.46 19.32
N GLN A 10 -5.04 4.51 19.85
CA GLN A 10 -4.06 3.75 19.06
C GLN A 10 -4.73 2.94 17.95
N ILE A 11 -5.82 2.24 18.24
CA ILE A 11 -6.60 1.50 17.23
C ILE A 11 -7.09 2.45 16.13
N ALA A 12 -7.64 3.60 16.49
CA ALA A 12 -8.11 4.59 15.51
C ALA A 12 -6.97 5.10 14.61
N GLN A 13 -5.78 5.33 15.16
CA GLN A 13 -4.61 5.74 14.38
C GLN A 13 -4.15 4.63 13.42
N VAL A 14 -4.17 3.36 13.85
CA VAL A 14 -3.84 2.22 13.00
C VAL A 14 -4.86 2.09 11.87
N ASP A 15 -6.16 2.20 12.18
CA ASP A 15 -7.23 2.14 11.17
C ASP A 15 -7.09 3.24 10.12
N GLN A 16 -6.77 4.47 10.54
CA GLN A 16 -6.53 5.58 9.62
C GLN A 16 -5.33 5.34 8.71
N LYS A 17 -4.24 4.77 9.24
CA LYS A 17 -3.06 4.40 8.45
C LYS A 17 -3.38 3.31 7.43
N VAL A 18 -4.11 2.26 7.84
CA VAL A 18 -4.52 1.16 6.94
C VAL A 18 -5.40 1.70 5.81
N GLN A 19 -6.36 2.57 6.09
CA GLN A 19 -7.20 3.19 5.06
C GLN A 19 -6.38 4.04 4.08
N SER A 20 -5.40 4.79 4.59
CA SER A 20 -4.50 5.61 3.76
C SER A 20 -3.65 4.73 2.83
N LEU A 21 -3.12 3.62 3.35
CA LEU A 21 -2.34 2.65 2.57
C LEU A 21 -3.19 1.94 1.51
N ARG A 22 -4.42 1.53 1.83
CA ARG A 22 -5.35 0.94 0.84
C ARG A 22 -5.68 1.91 -0.28
N SER A 23 -5.85 3.19 0.06
CA SER A 23 -6.06 4.25 -0.93
C SER A 23 -4.82 4.44 -1.82
N ALA A 24 -3.62 4.42 -1.23
CA ALA A 24 -2.37 4.49 -1.98
C ALA A 24 -2.18 3.27 -2.91
N LEU A 25 -2.49 2.06 -2.43
CA LEU A 25 -2.44 0.83 -3.22
C LEU A 25 -3.34 0.93 -4.45
N THR A 26 -4.58 1.40 -4.28
CA THR A 26 -5.54 1.59 -5.38
C THR A 26 -5.01 2.59 -6.41
N LYS A 27 -4.37 3.69 -5.96
CA LYS A 27 -3.76 4.67 -6.86
C LYS A 27 -2.63 4.07 -7.67
N VAL A 28 -1.75 3.28 -7.04
CA VAL A 28 -0.63 2.60 -7.73
C VAL A 28 -1.17 1.58 -8.74
N GLN A 29 -2.17 0.77 -8.34
CA GLN A 29 -2.83 -0.20 -9.23
C GLN A 29 -3.45 0.47 -10.46
N GLY A 30 -4.05 1.65 -10.28
CA GLY A 30 -4.67 2.42 -11.36
C GLY A 30 -3.69 3.15 -12.29
N VAL A 31 -2.38 3.11 -12.05
CA VAL A 31 -1.40 3.68 -12.98
C VAL A 31 -1.35 2.83 -14.25
N ASP A 32 -1.82 3.39 -15.35
CA ASP A 32 -1.71 2.82 -16.69
C ASP A 32 -0.47 3.37 -17.40
N LEU A 33 0.47 2.49 -17.75
CA LEU A 33 1.72 2.85 -18.40
C LEU A 33 1.53 2.80 -19.93
N LYS A 34 0.97 3.88 -20.47
CA LYS A 34 0.88 4.09 -21.92
C LYS A 34 2.19 4.67 -22.47
N ILE A 35 3.15 3.78 -22.62
CA ILE A 35 4.42 4.05 -23.32
C ILE A 35 4.37 3.27 -24.63
N ASP A 36 4.39 4.01 -25.73
CA ASP A 36 4.54 3.50 -27.09
C ASP A 36 6.00 3.66 -27.53
N ASP A 37 6.49 2.68 -28.26
CA ASP A 37 7.85 2.65 -28.82
C ASP A 37 7.95 3.35 -30.18
N VAL A 38 6.82 3.87 -30.68
CA VAL A 38 6.71 4.61 -31.93
C VAL A 38 6.01 5.94 -31.66
N MET A 39 6.56 7.03 -32.22
CA MET A 39 5.93 8.33 -32.13
C MET A 39 4.69 8.39 -33.04
N GLU A 40 3.55 8.77 -32.46
CA GLU A 40 2.27 8.84 -33.16
C GLU A 40 2.37 9.72 -34.42
N GLY A 41 1.91 9.19 -35.55
CA GLY A 41 1.93 9.87 -36.85
C GLY A 41 3.24 9.73 -37.63
N TYR A 42 4.26 9.06 -37.06
CA TYR A 42 5.54 8.80 -37.72
C TYR A 42 5.69 7.35 -38.19
N GLU A 43 4.66 6.51 -38.04
CA GLU A 43 4.77 5.08 -38.36
C GLU A 43 5.11 4.84 -39.85
N LYS A 44 4.69 5.75 -40.74
CA LYS A 44 4.89 5.67 -42.19
C LYS A 44 6.15 6.38 -42.70
N LEU A 45 6.86 7.12 -41.84
CA LEU A 45 8.07 7.86 -42.23
C LEU A 45 9.32 6.97 -42.29
N HIS A 46 9.26 5.76 -41.74
CA HIS A 46 10.35 4.82 -41.80
C HIS A 46 10.38 4.05 -43.13
N VAL A 47 11.50 4.14 -43.84
CA VAL A 47 11.80 3.29 -45.00
C VAL A 47 12.80 2.22 -44.55
N PHE A 48 12.46 0.94 -44.74
CA PHE A 48 13.33 -0.17 -44.35
C PHE A 48 14.56 -0.26 -45.28
N GLY A 49 15.72 -0.62 -44.72
CA GLY A 49 17.00 -0.70 -45.41
C GLY A 49 17.88 0.55 -45.26
N THR A 50 17.61 1.43 -44.28
CA THR A 50 18.45 2.61 -44.02
C THR A 50 19.51 2.31 -42.96
N LYS A 51 20.57 3.14 -42.93
CA LYS A 51 21.63 3.05 -41.91
C LYS A 51 21.16 3.32 -40.46
N TYR A 52 19.90 3.69 -40.26
CA TYR A 52 19.31 4.02 -38.96
C TYR A 52 18.39 2.91 -38.42
N ASP A 53 18.15 1.84 -39.19
CA ASP A 53 17.21 0.77 -38.82
C ASP A 53 17.66 0.03 -37.55
N GLU A 54 18.96 -0.26 -37.42
CA GLU A 54 19.53 -0.91 -36.23
C GLU A 54 19.38 -0.03 -34.98
N GLN A 55 19.61 1.28 -35.12
CA GLN A 55 19.43 2.22 -34.03
C GLN A 55 17.96 2.26 -33.57
N ARG A 56 17.02 2.35 -34.50
CA ARG A 56 15.58 2.34 -34.17
C ARG A 56 15.16 1.05 -33.48
N LEU A 57 15.63 -0.10 -33.95
CA LEU A 57 15.36 -1.40 -33.33
C LEU A 57 15.89 -1.44 -31.88
N GLN A 58 17.09 -0.92 -31.66
CA GLN A 58 17.68 -0.84 -30.32
C GLN A 58 16.90 0.13 -29.41
N GLU A 59 16.48 1.29 -29.91
CA GLU A 59 15.66 2.26 -29.18
C GLU A 59 14.30 1.67 -28.78
N SER A 60 13.59 1.04 -29.72
CA SER A 60 12.32 0.33 -29.44
C SER A 60 12.51 -0.76 -28.39
N LYS A 61 13.57 -1.57 -28.48
CA LYS A 61 13.89 -2.59 -27.47
C LYS A 61 14.09 -2.00 -26.08
N VAL A 62 14.85 -0.91 -25.97
CA VAL A 62 15.10 -0.21 -24.69
C VAL A 62 13.79 0.36 -24.12
N ILE A 63 12.92 0.92 -24.96
CA ILE A 63 11.61 1.44 -24.52
C ILE A 63 10.73 0.30 -23.98
N VAL A 64 10.66 -0.82 -24.70
CA VAL A 64 9.88 -1.99 -24.28
C VAL A 64 10.41 -2.57 -22.97
N GLU A 65 11.73 -2.79 -22.87
CA GLU A 65 12.38 -3.27 -21.64
C GLU A 65 12.14 -2.33 -20.46
N GLY A 66 12.31 -1.02 -20.65
CA GLY A 66 12.05 -0.03 -19.61
C GLY A 66 10.59 0.01 -19.15
N LYS A 67 9.64 -0.20 -20.07
CA LYS A 67 8.21 -0.33 -19.74
C LYS A 67 7.95 -1.58 -18.89
N GLU A 68 8.55 -2.72 -19.26
CA GLU A 68 8.41 -3.95 -18.48
C GLU A 68 9.01 -3.80 -17.07
N ASP A 69 10.18 -3.18 -16.93
CA ASP A 69 10.79 -2.91 -15.63
C ASP A 69 9.92 -1.99 -14.76
N LEU A 70 9.34 -0.94 -15.35
CA LEU A 70 8.42 -0.04 -14.66
C LEU A 70 7.19 -0.77 -14.11
N ASP A 71 6.55 -1.61 -14.92
CA ASP A 71 5.33 -2.32 -14.55
C ASP A 71 5.60 -3.53 -13.64
N LYS A 72 6.48 -4.44 -14.07
CA LYS A 72 6.73 -5.72 -13.38
C LYS A 72 7.64 -5.59 -12.17
N THR A 73 8.63 -4.70 -12.23
CA THR A 73 9.61 -4.58 -11.15
C THR A 73 9.17 -3.51 -10.16
N TYR A 74 9.01 -2.26 -10.61
CA TYR A 74 8.80 -1.16 -9.68
C TYR A 74 7.37 -1.04 -9.16
N LYS A 75 6.37 -1.09 -10.06
CA LYS A 75 4.96 -0.98 -9.66
C LYS A 75 4.53 -2.18 -8.82
N GLN A 76 4.85 -3.40 -9.25
CA GLN A 76 4.55 -4.59 -8.47
C GLN A 76 5.26 -4.60 -7.10
N ALA A 77 6.57 -4.30 -7.04
CA ALA A 77 7.27 -4.25 -5.76
C ALA A 77 6.69 -3.18 -4.80
N THR A 78 6.23 -2.05 -5.34
CA THR A 78 5.55 -1.02 -4.56
C THR A 78 4.22 -1.54 -4.01
N MET A 79 3.43 -2.23 -4.84
CA MET A 79 2.17 -2.85 -4.41
C MET A 79 2.39 -3.91 -3.33
N ASP A 80 3.43 -4.73 -3.47
CA ASP A 80 3.78 -5.78 -2.52
C ASP A 80 4.23 -5.19 -1.18
N ALA A 81 5.06 -4.15 -1.21
CA ALA A 81 5.51 -3.44 0.00
C ALA A 81 4.34 -2.79 0.76
N ILE A 82 3.42 -2.13 0.05
CA ILE A 82 2.21 -1.55 0.65
C ILE A 82 1.32 -2.64 1.25
N SER A 83 1.13 -3.75 0.53
CA SER A 83 0.30 -4.87 0.98
C SER A 83 0.88 -5.55 2.24
N ALA A 84 2.20 -5.73 2.29
CA ALA A 84 2.89 -6.27 3.45
C ALA A 84 2.73 -5.37 4.69
N GLU A 85 2.83 -4.05 4.52
CA GLU A 85 2.64 -3.12 5.64
C GLU A 85 1.18 -3.08 6.12
N ILE A 86 0.20 -3.18 5.21
CA ILE A 86 -1.22 -3.35 5.58
C ILE A 86 -1.39 -4.61 6.45
N MET A 87 -0.84 -5.75 6.04
CA MET A 87 -0.94 -6.99 6.81
C MET A 87 -0.31 -6.86 8.20
N ARG A 88 0.86 -6.20 8.29
CA ARG A 88 1.55 -5.94 9.57
C ARG A 88 0.69 -5.09 10.50
N LEU A 89 0.13 -3.99 10.00
CA LEU A 89 -0.74 -3.09 10.76
C LEU A 89 -2.06 -3.77 11.18
N GLU A 90 -2.63 -4.63 10.35
CA GLU A 90 -3.82 -5.40 10.71
C GLU A 90 -3.55 -6.46 11.81
N ALA A 91 -2.34 -7.02 11.85
CA ALA A 91 -1.91 -7.86 12.96
C ALA A 91 -1.75 -7.04 14.25
N GLU A 92 -1.14 -5.85 14.16
CA GLU A 92 -1.01 -4.91 15.27
C GLU A 92 -2.39 -4.48 15.83
N ARG A 93 -3.33 -4.14 14.95
CA ARG A 93 -4.72 -3.83 15.30
C ARG A 93 -5.38 -4.94 16.12
N ARG A 94 -5.25 -6.19 15.67
CA ARG A 94 -5.81 -7.36 16.37
C ARG A 94 -5.21 -7.55 17.78
N SER A 95 -3.91 -7.29 17.93
CA SER A 95 -3.25 -7.29 19.23
C SER A 95 -3.82 -6.19 20.15
N LEU A 96 -3.99 -4.98 19.62
CA LEU A 96 -4.57 -3.85 20.35
C LEU A 96 -6.04 -4.11 20.76
N ASP A 97 -6.85 -4.70 19.88
CA ASP A 97 -8.23 -5.10 20.19
C ASP A 97 -8.30 -6.11 21.36
N THR A 98 -7.36 -7.05 21.40
CA THR A 98 -7.24 -8.03 22.50
C THR A 98 -6.87 -7.31 23.81
N GLN A 99 -5.89 -6.41 23.76
CA GLN A 99 -5.48 -5.61 24.91
C GLN A 99 -6.63 -4.73 25.43
N LEU A 100 -7.39 -4.11 24.52
CA LEU A 100 -8.55 -3.28 24.85
C LEU A 100 -9.62 -4.09 25.57
N THR A 101 -9.94 -5.29 25.08
CA THR A 101 -10.90 -6.19 25.73
C THR A 101 -10.47 -6.52 27.16
N ASN A 102 -9.19 -6.86 27.35
CA ASN A 102 -8.65 -7.16 28.67
C ASN A 102 -8.62 -5.93 29.60
N ALA A 103 -8.36 -4.73 29.06
CA ALA A 103 -8.38 -3.49 29.83
C ALA A 103 -9.80 -3.11 30.29
N ILE A 104 -10.80 -3.29 29.41
CA ILE A 104 -12.21 -3.08 29.75
C ILE A 104 -12.63 -4.01 30.90
N ALA A 105 -12.34 -5.30 30.79
CA ALA A 105 -12.66 -6.27 31.84
C ALA A 105 -12.03 -5.89 33.19
N ARG A 106 -10.74 -5.53 33.18
CA ARG A 106 -10.01 -5.08 34.40
C ARG A 106 -10.66 -3.84 35.04
N GLU A 107 -10.99 -2.82 34.26
CA GLU A 107 -11.68 -1.63 34.77
C GLU A 107 -13.06 -1.96 35.37
N GLU A 108 -13.79 -2.92 34.80
CA GLU A 108 -15.09 -3.37 35.34
C GLU A 108 -14.94 -4.10 36.67
N TYR A 109 -13.97 -5.01 36.79
CA TYR A 109 -13.67 -5.70 38.05
C TYR A 109 -13.30 -4.71 39.16
N GLU A 110 -12.43 -3.74 38.88
CA GLU A 110 -12.06 -2.71 39.86
C GLU A 110 -13.26 -1.86 40.31
N LYS A 111 -14.19 -1.54 39.39
CA LYS A 111 -15.41 -0.80 39.73
C LYS A 111 -16.33 -1.61 40.65
N ILE A 112 -16.42 -2.92 40.44
CA ILE A 112 -17.22 -3.82 41.30
C ILE A 112 -16.58 -3.95 42.68
N ASP A 113 -15.27 -4.12 42.76
CA ASP A 113 -14.54 -4.28 44.02
C ASP A 113 -14.61 -3.02 44.88
N LYS A 114 -14.37 -1.84 44.28
CA LYS A 114 -14.54 -0.54 44.94
C LYS A 114 -15.96 -0.31 45.47
N LYS A 115 -16.99 -0.86 44.82
CA LYS A 115 -18.39 -0.80 45.30
C LYS A 115 -18.64 -1.74 46.48
N LYS A 116 -18.02 -2.92 46.49
CA LYS A 116 -18.14 -3.87 47.61
C LYS A 116 -17.41 -3.38 48.86
N SER A 117 -16.21 -2.81 48.72
CA SER A 117 -15.41 -2.28 49.85
C SER A 117 -16.01 -1.05 50.55
N ARG A 118 -17.03 -0.40 49.96
CA ARG A 118 -17.70 0.79 50.51
C ARG A 118 -19.02 0.47 51.24
N ARG A 119 -19.42 -0.81 51.29
CA ARG A 119 -20.53 -1.32 52.08
C ARG A 119 -20.01 -1.99 53.33
#